data_AF-A0A174CGW6-F1
#
_entry.id   AF-A0A174CGW6-F1
#
_cell.length_a   1.000
_cell.length_b   1.000
_cell.length_c   1.000
_cell.angle_alpha   90.00
_cell.angle_beta   90.00
_cell.angle_gamma   90.00
#
_symmetry.space_group_name_H-M   'P 1'
#
loop_
_entity.id
_entity.type
_entity.pdbx_description
1 polymer ?
#
loop_
_entity_poly.entity_id
_entity_poly.type
_entity_poly.pdbx_seq_one_letter_code
_entity_poly.pdbx_strand_id
1 'polypeptide(L)'
;MFDQKDVEAYRRIKAPEELREQVMRLEQKPEPTRTRTKWISFGSLAAAACAAVLFIAALPPFAVRGETALLYQGVPIGAEPVSIPADHPQMTSGLREVSGGIPLALEIGETTRVSVSGGEFSLFDPEGELLGDGTEAEISEDVLLYWDLSGTEDTVFSLTLKTNGKQLTYVLSMRDDGGYDLQQNQSPK
;
A
#
# COMPACT_ATOMS: atom_id res chain seq x y z
N MET A 1 60.59 -17.57 4.65
CA MET A 1 61.53 -16.98 5.62
C MET A 1 61.26 -15.49 5.58
N PHE A 2 60.71 -14.90 6.65
CA PHE A 2 60.36 -13.48 6.67
C PHE A 2 61.63 -12.63 6.79
N ASP A 3 61.73 -11.58 5.99
CA ASP A 3 62.89 -10.70 5.93
C ASP A 3 62.92 -9.79 7.16
N GLN A 4 64.10 -9.47 7.68
CA GLN A 4 64.26 -8.75 8.96
C GLN A 4 63.66 -7.33 8.90
N LYS A 5 63.52 -6.77 7.70
CA LYS A 5 62.85 -5.49 7.43
C LYS A 5 61.32 -5.55 7.60
N ASP A 6 60.70 -6.70 7.34
CA ASP A 6 59.24 -6.85 7.47
C ASP A 6 58.83 -6.91 8.95
N VAL A 7 59.66 -7.54 9.79
CA VAL A 7 59.40 -7.67 11.24
C VAL A 7 59.48 -6.31 11.95
N GLU A 8 60.35 -5.40 11.49
CA GLU A 8 60.45 -4.04 12.04
C GLU A 8 59.29 -3.13 11.60
N ALA A 9 58.72 -3.35 10.41
CA ALA A 9 57.55 -2.63 9.93
C ALA A 9 56.31 -2.93 10.80
N TYR A 10 56.10 -4.18 11.21
CA TYR A 10 55.01 -4.55 12.13
C TYR A 10 55.17 -3.96 13.53
N ARG A 11 56.40 -3.77 14.02
CA ARG A 11 56.66 -3.13 15.33
C ARG A 11 56.42 -1.62 15.34
N ARG A 12 56.33 -0.95 14.17
CA ARG A 12 56.08 0.49 14.06
C ARG A 12 54.62 0.87 13.88
N ILE A 13 53.71 -0.10 13.76
CA ILE A 13 52.27 0.18 13.69
C ILE A 13 51.79 0.55 15.10
N LYS A 14 51.93 1.84 15.44
CA LYS A 14 51.18 2.43 16.56
C LYS A 14 49.76 2.66 16.10
N ALA A 15 48.80 2.19 16.90
CA ALA A 15 47.39 2.50 16.69
C ALA A 15 47.19 4.04 16.67
N PRO A 16 46.43 4.59 15.71
CA PRO A 16 46.13 6.02 15.62
C PRO A 16 45.55 6.55 16.94
N GLU A 17 46.01 7.71 17.43
CA GLU A 17 45.52 8.31 18.69
C GLU A 17 44.02 8.64 18.64
N GLU A 18 43.48 8.87 17.44
CA GLU A 18 42.06 9.14 17.15
C GLU A 18 41.14 7.99 17.61
N LEU A 19 41.58 6.74 17.52
CA LEU A 19 40.82 5.58 18.02
C LEU A 19 40.83 5.53 19.55
N ARG A 20 41.91 6.02 20.19
CA ARG A 20 42.03 6.04 21.65
C ARG A 20 41.09 7.07 22.28
N GLU A 21 40.91 8.22 21.62
CA GLU A 21 39.93 9.23 22.04
C GLU A 21 38.49 8.78 21.80
N GLN A 22 38.20 8.07 20.69
CA GLN A 22 36.86 7.52 20.43
C GLN A 22 36.48 6.40 21.41
N VAL A 23 37.42 5.53 21.79
CA VAL A 23 37.20 4.51 22.83
C VAL A 23 37.01 5.14 24.21
N MET A 24 37.80 6.17 24.56
CA MET A 24 37.62 6.91 25.82
C MET A 24 36.29 7.69 25.88
N ARG A 25 35.76 8.15 24.73
CA ARG A 25 34.42 8.75 24.65
C ARG A 25 33.29 7.72 24.74
N LEU A 26 33.48 6.51 24.22
CA LEU A 26 32.49 5.43 24.26
C LEU A 26 32.42 4.73 25.63
N GLU A 27 33.53 4.69 26.37
CA GLU A 27 33.59 4.21 27.76
C GLU A 27 32.95 5.19 28.77
N GLN A 28 32.73 6.46 28.39
CA GLN A 28 31.90 7.40 29.15
C GLN A 28 30.41 7.14 28.92
N LYS A 29 29.99 5.90 29.18
CA LYS A 29 28.63 5.59 29.60
C LYS A 29 28.46 6.20 31.01
N PRO A 30 27.48 7.08 31.27
CA PRO A 30 27.25 7.51 32.64
C PRO A 30 26.76 6.33 33.47
N GLU A 31 27.56 5.96 34.47
CA GLU A 31 27.26 5.00 35.52
C GLU A 31 26.14 5.55 36.45
N PRO A 32 25.28 4.69 37.04
CA PRO A 32 23.99 5.11 37.57
C PRO A 32 24.18 5.78 38.93
N THR A 33 23.78 7.04 39.03
CA THR A 33 23.79 7.74 40.32
C THR A 33 22.59 7.29 41.14
N ARG A 34 22.84 6.32 42.02
CA ARG A 34 21.96 5.91 43.12
C ARG A 34 21.77 7.08 44.09
N THR A 35 20.71 7.87 43.93
CA THR A 35 20.22 8.78 44.97
C THR A 35 19.08 8.13 45.75
N ARG A 36 19.45 7.56 46.89
CA ARG A 36 18.74 7.52 48.18
C ARG A 36 17.24 7.89 48.17
N THR A 37 16.42 6.83 48.19
CA THR A 37 15.21 6.63 48.99
C THR A 37 14.58 7.86 49.66
N LYS A 38 13.49 8.35 49.07
CA LYS A 38 12.33 8.87 49.81
C LYS A 38 11.10 8.13 49.32
N TRP A 39 10.48 7.37 50.23
CA TRP A 39 9.24 6.67 49.98
C TRP A 39 8.16 7.70 49.69
N ILE A 40 7.67 7.71 48.45
CA ILE A 40 6.44 8.41 48.08
C ILE A 40 5.40 7.31 47.90
N SER A 41 4.37 7.40 48.73
CA SER A 41 3.31 6.43 48.93
C SER A 41 2.62 6.01 47.65
N PHE A 42 2.32 4.71 47.56
CA PHE A 42 1.28 4.16 46.69
C PHE A 42 -0.05 4.89 46.91
N GLY A 43 -0.56 5.57 45.88
CA GLY A 43 -1.89 6.14 45.88
C GLY A 43 -2.23 6.72 44.51
N SER A 44 -3.21 6.11 43.83
CA SER A 44 -3.81 6.48 42.53
C SER A 44 -2.89 6.29 41.33
N LEU A 45 -2.88 5.16 40.61
CA LEU A 45 -3.97 4.49 39.88
C LEU A 45 -5.00 5.44 39.25
N ALA A 46 -5.06 5.37 37.92
CA ALA A 46 -6.10 5.86 37.02
C ALA A 46 -6.19 7.38 36.81
N ALA A 47 -5.51 7.89 35.77
CA ALA A 47 -6.06 8.83 34.77
C ALA A 47 -4.95 9.55 33.98
N ALA A 48 -4.14 8.84 33.18
CA ALA A 48 -3.26 9.50 32.20
C ALA A 48 -2.73 8.55 31.12
N ALA A 49 -3.55 7.62 30.63
CA ALA A 49 -3.17 6.70 29.54
C ALA A 49 -4.26 6.53 28.47
N CYS A 50 -5.19 7.48 28.33
CA CYS A 50 -6.28 7.41 27.34
C CYS A 50 -6.21 8.50 26.26
N ALA A 51 -5.03 9.04 25.95
CA ALA A 51 -4.87 9.96 24.82
C ALA A 51 -4.15 9.33 23.61
N ALA A 52 -3.35 8.28 23.80
CA ALA A 52 -2.65 7.60 22.71
C ALA A 52 -3.48 6.50 22.01
N VAL A 53 -4.56 6.02 22.64
CA VAL A 53 -5.42 4.95 22.08
C VAL A 53 -6.53 5.53 21.18
N LEU A 54 -6.83 6.83 21.28
CA LEU A 54 -7.87 7.48 20.47
C LEU A 54 -7.35 8.05 19.13
N PHE A 55 -6.04 8.02 18.88
CA PHE A 55 -5.45 8.46 17.61
C PHE A 55 -5.07 7.31 16.66
N ILE A 56 -5.34 6.06 17.02
CA ILE A 56 -5.26 4.92 16.09
C ILE A 56 -6.61 4.69 15.38
N ALA A 57 -7.70 5.30 15.88
CA ALA A 57 -9.04 5.12 15.32
C ALA A 57 -9.41 6.12 14.19
N ALA A 58 -8.52 7.06 13.85
CA ALA A 58 -8.80 8.12 12.87
C ALA A 58 -7.88 8.10 11.64
N LEU A 59 -6.97 7.13 11.55
CA LEU A 59 -6.36 6.77 10.27
C LEU A 59 -7.12 5.55 9.76
N PRO A 60 -7.61 5.57 8.52
CA PRO A 60 -8.14 4.35 7.95
C PRO A 60 -7.02 3.30 7.95
N PRO A 61 -7.30 2.01 8.21
CA PRO A 61 -6.30 0.96 8.36
C PRO A 61 -5.64 0.56 7.02
N PHE A 62 -5.35 1.51 6.14
CA PHE A 62 -4.77 1.26 4.82
C PHE A 62 -3.28 1.58 4.85
N ALA A 63 -2.54 0.70 5.52
CA ALA A 63 -1.10 0.54 5.26
C ALA A 63 -0.67 -0.90 5.55
N VAL A 64 -1.47 -1.88 5.13
CA VAL A 64 -0.92 -3.19 4.75
C VAL A 64 -0.56 -3.07 3.28
N ARG A 65 0.60 -2.46 2.99
CA ARG A 65 1.17 -2.48 1.65
C ARG A 65 1.43 -3.96 1.31
N GLY A 66 0.57 -4.54 0.47
CA GLY A 66 0.65 -5.95 0.10
C GLY A 66 -0.69 -6.66 -0.14
N GLU A 67 -1.84 -6.06 0.21
CA GLU A 67 -3.14 -6.64 -0.13
C GLU A 67 -3.66 -6.07 -1.46
N THR A 68 -4.04 -6.97 -2.37
CA THR A 68 -4.68 -6.61 -3.64
C THR A 68 -6.04 -5.94 -3.38
N ALA A 69 -6.20 -4.69 -3.81
CA ALA A 69 -7.42 -3.91 -3.59
C ALA A 69 -7.87 -3.18 -4.86
N LEU A 70 -9.19 -3.04 -5.01
CA LEU A 70 -9.82 -2.19 -6.01
C LEU A 70 -10.27 -0.89 -5.33
N LEU A 71 -9.96 0.25 -5.93
CA LEU A 71 -10.32 1.55 -5.40
C LEU A 71 -11.04 2.40 -6.44
N TYR A 72 -12.00 3.18 -5.98
CA TYR A 72 -12.63 4.25 -6.76
C TYR A 72 -12.36 5.58 -6.07
N GLN A 73 -11.71 6.52 -6.77
CA GLN A 73 -11.30 7.83 -6.22
C GLN A 73 -10.51 7.72 -4.90
N GLY A 74 -9.66 6.70 -4.78
CA GLY A 74 -8.86 6.43 -3.56
C GLY A 74 -9.63 5.79 -2.40
N VAL A 75 -10.92 5.49 -2.58
CA VAL A 75 -11.73 4.74 -1.61
C VAL A 75 -11.73 3.26 -1.99
N PRO A 76 -11.27 2.35 -1.10
CA PRO A 76 -11.29 0.93 -1.39
C PRO A 76 -12.71 0.39 -1.41
N ILE A 77 -12.99 -0.46 -2.41
CA ILE A 77 -14.28 -1.09 -2.60
C ILE A 77 -14.40 -2.30 -1.67
N GLY A 78 -15.31 -2.21 -0.70
CA GLY A 78 -15.62 -3.30 0.22
C GLY A 78 -16.99 -3.91 -0.05
N ALA A 79 -17.59 -4.50 0.98
CA ALA A 79 -18.94 -5.06 0.90
C ALA A 79 -20.05 -4.00 0.84
N GLU A 80 -19.77 -2.79 1.33
CA GLU A 80 -20.68 -1.66 1.20
C GLU A 80 -20.58 -1.11 -0.23
N PRO A 81 -21.71 -0.92 -0.93
CA PRO A 81 -21.69 -0.40 -2.30
C PRO A 81 -21.16 1.03 -2.37
N VAL A 82 -20.30 1.29 -3.34
CA VAL A 82 -19.83 2.61 -3.70
C VAL A 82 -20.60 3.08 -4.92
N SER A 83 -21.33 4.19 -4.78
CA SER A 83 -22.11 4.77 -5.87
C SER A 83 -21.24 5.66 -6.77
N ILE A 84 -21.23 5.32 -8.05
CA ILE A 84 -20.56 6.04 -9.13
C ILE A 84 -21.64 6.82 -9.89
N PRO A 85 -21.48 8.16 -10.05
CA PRO A 85 -22.47 8.96 -10.76
C PRO A 85 -22.35 8.76 -12.29
N ALA A 86 -23.44 9.04 -13.01
CA ALA A 86 -23.48 8.91 -14.46
C ALA A 86 -22.47 9.85 -15.18
N ASP A 87 -22.21 11.02 -14.58
CA ASP A 87 -21.26 12.03 -15.06
C ASP A 87 -19.86 11.89 -14.42
N HIS A 88 -19.45 10.67 -14.07
CA HIS A 88 -18.15 10.40 -13.49
C HIS A 88 -17.00 10.94 -14.36
N PRO A 89 -15.91 11.43 -13.71
CA PRO A 89 -14.84 12.11 -14.41
C PRO A 89 -14.16 11.19 -15.43
N GLN A 90 -14.05 11.68 -16.66
CA GLN A 90 -13.26 11.08 -17.72
C GLN A 90 -11.81 11.53 -17.55
N MET A 91 -10.84 10.62 -17.68
CA MET A 91 -9.43 11.01 -17.68
C MET A 91 -8.94 11.30 -19.09
N THR A 92 -8.26 12.44 -19.21
CA THR A 92 -7.48 12.80 -20.39
C THR A 92 -6.03 12.43 -20.09
N SER A 93 -5.58 11.21 -20.41
CA SER A 93 -4.12 10.98 -20.48
C SER A 93 -3.60 11.77 -21.68
N GLY A 94 -2.49 12.49 -21.53
CA GLY A 94 -2.01 13.52 -22.47
C GLY A 94 -1.73 13.05 -23.91
N LEU A 95 -1.92 11.77 -24.22
CA LEU A 95 -1.75 11.17 -25.54
C LEU A 95 -2.97 10.38 -26.06
N ARG A 96 -3.99 10.13 -25.23
CA ARG A 96 -5.18 9.38 -25.65
C ARG A 96 -6.40 9.75 -24.80
N GLU A 97 -7.47 10.16 -25.46
CA GLU A 97 -8.79 10.29 -24.84
C GLU A 97 -9.35 8.88 -24.66
N VAL A 98 -9.36 8.38 -23.41
CA VAL A 98 -10.05 7.14 -23.06
C VAL A 98 -11.46 7.56 -22.69
N SER A 99 -12.31 7.71 -23.71
CA SER A 99 -13.69 8.15 -23.50
C SER A 99 -14.56 6.99 -23.00
N GLY A 100 -15.25 7.17 -21.89
CA GLY A 100 -16.40 6.36 -21.47
C GLY A 100 -16.13 5.30 -20.40
N GLY A 101 -14.88 5.13 -19.96
CA GLY A 101 -14.52 4.09 -18.99
C GLY A 101 -14.63 4.54 -17.54
N ILE A 102 -15.10 3.66 -16.66
CA ILE A 102 -15.10 3.87 -15.21
C ILE A 102 -13.66 3.81 -14.70
N PRO A 103 -13.11 4.89 -14.10
CA PRO A 103 -11.74 4.92 -13.60
C PRO A 103 -11.64 4.19 -12.26
N LEU A 104 -10.81 3.17 -12.21
CA LEU A 104 -10.53 2.36 -11.03
C LEU A 104 -9.02 2.30 -10.80
N ALA A 105 -8.60 2.35 -9.55
CA ALA A 105 -7.21 2.07 -9.20
C ALA A 105 -7.09 0.65 -8.66
N LEU A 106 -6.06 -0.05 -9.09
CA LEU A 106 -5.71 -1.38 -8.62
C LEU A 106 -4.40 -1.29 -7.86
N GLU A 107 -4.47 -1.51 -6.55
CA GLU A 107 -3.28 -1.69 -5.72
C GLU A 107 -2.93 -3.17 -5.69
N ILE A 108 -1.69 -3.50 -6.06
CA ILE A 108 -1.24 -4.87 -6.32
C ILE A 108 -0.03 -5.17 -5.44
N GLY A 109 -0.22 -6.08 -4.48
CA GLY A 109 0.88 -6.60 -3.67
C GLY A 109 1.68 -7.73 -4.33
N GLU A 110 1.04 -8.46 -5.23
CA GLU A 110 1.57 -9.67 -5.87
C GLU A 110 0.97 -9.82 -7.28
N THR A 111 1.64 -10.55 -8.17
CA THR A 111 1.13 -10.83 -9.52
C THR A 111 -0.33 -11.31 -9.47
N THR A 112 -1.19 -10.52 -10.09
CA THR A 112 -2.64 -10.65 -10.03
C THR A 112 -3.19 -10.74 -11.44
N ARG A 113 -4.05 -11.72 -11.69
CA ARG A 113 -4.81 -11.81 -12.93
C ARG A 113 -6.14 -11.08 -12.77
N VAL A 114 -6.37 -10.11 -13.64
CA VAL A 114 -7.60 -9.31 -13.72
C VAL A 114 -8.43 -9.82 -14.88
N SER A 115 -9.74 -9.98 -14.68
CA SER A 115 -10.68 -10.33 -15.75
C SER A 115 -12.03 -9.66 -15.54
N VAL A 116 -12.68 -9.21 -16.63
CA VAL A 116 -14.03 -8.63 -16.60
C VAL A 116 -15.04 -9.53 -17.33
N SER A 117 -16.29 -9.54 -16.88
CA SER A 117 -17.35 -10.36 -17.50
C SER A 117 -18.05 -9.69 -18.68
N GLY A 118 -17.86 -8.38 -18.86
CA GLY A 118 -18.42 -7.61 -19.97
C GLY A 118 -17.70 -6.27 -20.10
N GLY A 119 -17.85 -5.64 -21.26
CA GLY A 119 -17.03 -4.50 -21.66
C GLY A 119 -15.56 -4.89 -21.85
N GLU A 120 -14.71 -3.88 -22.02
CA GLU A 120 -13.26 -4.02 -22.11
C GLU A 120 -12.60 -3.04 -21.15
N PHE A 121 -11.41 -3.38 -20.67
CA PHE A 121 -10.61 -2.46 -19.88
C PHE A 121 -9.38 -1.96 -20.64
N SER A 122 -8.88 -0.81 -20.23
CA SER A 122 -7.54 -0.33 -20.56
C SER A 122 -6.76 -0.12 -19.27
N LEU A 123 -5.52 -0.61 -19.22
CA LEU A 123 -4.62 -0.52 -18.08
C LEU A 123 -3.55 0.52 -18.37
N PHE A 124 -3.29 1.38 -17.39
CA PHE A 124 -2.24 2.38 -17.45
C PHE A 124 -1.35 2.27 -16.23
N ASP A 125 -0.08 2.59 -16.39
CA ASP A 125 0.80 2.84 -15.25
C ASP A 125 0.40 4.16 -14.55
N PRO A 126 0.95 4.44 -13.35
CA PRO A 126 0.70 5.70 -12.64
C PRO A 126 1.12 6.96 -13.43
N GLU A 127 2.06 6.82 -14.38
CA GLU A 127 2.54 7.87 -15.26
C GLU A 127 1.61 8.15 -16.46
N GLY A 128 0.64 7.26 -16.71
CA GLY A 128 -0.36 7.36 -17.77
C GLY A 128 0.02 6.68 -19.10
N GLU A 129 1.05 5.84 -19.12
CA GLU A 129 1.41 4.97 -20.24
C GLU A 129 0.46 3.77 -20.33
N LEU A 130 0.02 3.43 -21.55
CA LEU A 130 -0.86 2.28 -21.77
C LEU A 130 -0.06 0.98 -21.64
N LEU A 131 -0.43 0.15 -20.66
CA LEU A 131 0.18 -1.15 -20.42
C LEU A 131 -0.51 -2.28 -21.20
N GLY A 132 -1.80 -2.13 -21.48
CA GLY A 132 -2.58 -3.09 -22.26
C GLY A 132 -4.08 -2.85 -22.21
N ASP A 133 -4.81 -3.58 -23.02
CA ASP A 133 -6.27 -3.51 -23.11
C ASP A 133 -6.87 -4.90 -23.39
N GLY A 134 -8.17 -5.04 -23.12
CA GLY A 134 -8.95 -6.24 -23.39
C GLY A 134 -9.84 -6.65 -22.21
N THR A 135 -10.12 -7.94 -22.09
CA THR A 135 -11.02 -8.49 -21.06
C THR A 135 -10.28 -9.22 -19.94
N GLU A 136 -8.99 -9.48 -20.12
CA GLU A 136 -8.15 -10.21 -19.17
C GLU A 136 -6.67 -9.85 -19.31
N ALA A 137 -5.98 -9.67 -18.18
CA ALA A 137 -4.56 -9.34 -18.13
C ALA A 137 -3.92 -9.82 -16.83
N GLU A 138 -2.60 -9.93 -16.83
CA GLU A 138 -1.80 -10.19 -15.64
C GLU A 138 -1.00 -8.92 -15.29
N ILE A 139 -1.11 -8.47 -14.03
CA ILE A 139 -0.48 -7.24 -13.53
C ILE A 139 0.37 -7.56 -12.30
N SER A 140 1.53 -6.93 -12.19
CA SER A 140 2.46 -7.13 -11.07
C SER A 140 2.78 -5.84 -10.30
N GLU A 141 2.15 -4.74 -10.68
CA GLU A 141 2.35 -3.42 -10.11
C GLU A 141 1.01 -2.66 -10.03
N ASP A 142 1.01 -1.55 -9.31
CA ASP A 142 -0.17 -0.71 -9.16
C ASP A 142 -0.52 -0.08 -10.52
N VAL A 143 -1.78 -0.16 -10.92
CA VAL A 143 -2.24 0.32 -12.23
C VAL A 143 -3.54 1.09 -12.12
N LEU A 144 -3.78 1.95 -13.10
CA LEU A 144 -5.07 2.58 -13.36
C LEU A 144 -5.82 1.74 -14.40
N LEU A 145 -7.01 1.27 -14.03
CA LEU A 145 -7.90 0.49 -14.87
C LEU A 145 -9.09 1.37 -15.30
N TYR A 146 -9.30 1.48 -16.61
CA TYR A 146 -10.50 2.08 -17.18
C TYR A 146 -11.40 1.00 -17.69
N TRP A 147 -12.59 0.86 -17.11
CA TRP A 147 -13.54 -0.16 -17.54
C TRP A 147 -14.60 0.46 -18.45
N ASP A 148 -14.45 0.25 -19.76
CA ASP A 148 -15.41 0.68 -20.76
C ASP A 148 -16.51 -0.38 -20.93
N LEU A 149 -17.74 0.02 -20.68
CA LEU A 149 -18.94 -0.81 -20.83
C LEU A 149 -19.71 -0.45 -22.09
N SER A 150 -19.15 0.41 -22.95
CA SER A 150 -19.78 0.81 -24.20
C SER A 150 -20.08 -0.40 -25.08
N GLY A 151 -21.24 -0.39 -25.74
CA GLY A 151 -21.68 -1.49 -26.60
C GLY A 151 -22.16 -2.75 -25.88
N THR A 152 -22.25 -2.75 -24.54
CA THR A 152 -22.88 -3.83 -23.78
C THR A 152 -24.38 -3.59 -23.59
N GLU A 153 -25.18 -4.65 -23.59
CA GLU A 153 -26.63 -4.61 -23.29
C GLU A 153 -26.94 -5.04 -21.85
N ASP A 154 -25.96 -5.62 -21.17
CA ASP A 154 -26.10 -6.08 -19.79
C ASP A 154 -26.16 -4.90 -18.81
N THR A 155 -26.74 -5.16 -17.64
CA THR A 155 -26.87 -4.16 -16.56
C THR A 155 -26.06 -4.52 -15.32
N VAL A 156 -25.48 -5.73 -15.30
CA VAL A 156 -24.69 -6.25 -14.20
C VAL A 156 -23.40 -6.87 -14.76
N PHE A 157 -22.28 -6.41 -14.23
CA PHE A 157 -20.94 -6.83 -14.65
C PHE A 157 -20.14 -7.27 -13.43
N SER A 158 -19.06 -7.99 -13.69
CA SER A 158 -18.11 -8.38 -12.64
C SER A 158 -16.67 -8.21 -13.07
N LEU A 159 -15.86 -7.73 -12.13
CA LEU A 159 -14.40 -7.67 -12.22
C LEU A 159 -13.83 -8.64 -11.20
N THR A 160 -12.98 -9.55 -11.65
CA THR A 160 -12.38 -10.58 -10.82
C THR A 160 -10.88 -10.39 -10.75
N LEU A 161 -10.35 -10.37 -9.53
CA LEU A 161 -8.93 -10.35 -9.21
C LEU A 161 -8.54 -11.73 -8.67
N LYS A 162 -7.59 -12.40 -9.31
CA LYS A 162 -7.05 -13.68 -8.88
C LYS A 162 -5.57 -13.54 -8.53
N THR A 163 -5.23 -13.80 -7.28
CA THR A 163 -3.88 -13.62 -6.74
C THR A 163 -3.54 -14.84 -5.91
N ASN A 164 -2.51 -15.61 -6.30
CA ASN A 164 -2.01 -16.77 -5.55
C ASN A 164 -3.11 -17.72 -5.01
N GLY A 165 -4.07 -18.08 -5.86
CA GLY A 165 -5.16 -18.99 -5.52
C GLY A 165 -6.30 -18.37 -4.70
N LYS A 166 -6.19 -17.11 -4.30
CA LYS A 166 -7.30 -16.30 -3.77
C LYS A 166 -8.03 -15.61 -4.92
N GLN A 167 -9.33 -15.42 -4.76
CA GLN A 167 -10.16 -14.70 -5.71
C GLN A 167 -10.98 -13.64 -4.99
N LEU A 168 -10.92 -12.41 -5.47
CA LEU A 168 -11.82 -11.33 -5.13
C LEU A 168 -12.69 -11.03 -6.36
N THR A 169 -14.00 -10.91 -6.16
CA THR A 169 -14.92 -10.55 -7.23
C THR A 169 -15.66 -9.29 -6.83
N TYR A 170 -15.68 -8.31 -7.71
CA TYR A 170 -16.42 -7.06 -7.58
C TYR A 170 -17.57 -7.10 -8.57
N VAL A 171 -18.75 -6.68 -8.14
CA VAL A 171 -19.96 -6.60 -8.95
C VAL A 171 -20.29 -5.14 -9.16
N LEU A 172 -20.52 -4.80 -10.41
CA LEU A 172 -20.93 -3.49 -10.86
C LEU A 172 -22.36 -3.59 -11.39
N SER A 173 -23.28 -2.84 -10.79
CA SER A 173 -24.69 -2.82 -11.19
C SER A 173 -25.06 -1.43 -11.70
N MET A 174 -25.64 -1.35 -12.90
CA MET A 174 -26.14 -0.09 -13.44
C MET A 174 -27.47 0.28 -12.78
N ARG A 175 -27.61 1.55 -12.41
CA ARG A 175 -28.82 2.15 -11.85
C ARG A 175 -29.67 2.80 -12.94
N ASP A 176 -30.94 3.02 -12.66
CA ASP A 176 -31.90 3.64 -13.59
C ASP A 176 -31.52 5.09 -13.99
N ASP A 177 -30.72 5.77 -13.16
CA ASP A 177 -30.21 7.11 -13.44
C ASP A 177 -28.95 7.13 -14.33
N GLY A 178 -28.51 5.97 -14.82
CA GLY A 178 -27.29 5.80 -15.62
C GLY A 178 -26.01 5.79 -14.79
N GLY A 179 -26.10 5.90 -13.46
CA GLY A 179 -24.96 5.67 -12.57
C GLY A 179 -24.74 4.18 -12.32
N TYR A 180 -23.74 3.88 -11.48
CA TYR A 180 -23.42 2.51 -11.10
C TYR A 180 -23.30 2.37 -9.58
N ASP A 181 -23.52 1.17 -9.08
CA ASP A 181 -23.11 0.75 -7.75
C ASP A 181 -22.04 -0.35 -7.88
N LEU A 182 -20.88 -0.12 -7.27
CA LEU A 182 -19.74 -1.04 -7.28
C LEU A 182 -19.52 -1.60 -5.88
N GLN A 183 -19.52 -2.92 -5.75
CA GLN A 183 -19.32 -3.59 -4.47
C GLN A 183 -18.50 -4.86 -4.61
N GLN A 184 -17.74 -5.21 -3.57
CA GLN A 184 -17.10 -6.50 -3.47
C GLN A 184 -18.14 -7.57 -3.13
N ASN A 185 -18.22 -8.61 -3.96
CA ASN A 185 -19.05 -9.77 -3.70
C ASN A 185 -18.42 -10.58 -2.57
N GLN A 186 -19.12 -10.68 -1.43
CA GLN A 186 -18.73 -11.60 -0.37
C GLN A 186 -19.24 -13.00 -0.74
N SER A 187 -18.34 -13.89 -1.13
CA SER A 187 -18.67 -15.32 -1.16
C SER A 187 -19.18 -15.73 0.22
N PRO A 188 -20.37 -16.35 0.33
CA PRO A 188 -20.82 -16.89 1.61
C PRO A 188 -19.79 -17.91 2.10
N LYS A 189 -19.38 -17.76 3.36
CA LYS A 189 -18.47 -18.69 4.04
C LYS A 189 -19.10 -20.07 4.22
#